data_AF-A0A3C0QZQ2-F1
#
_entry.id   AF-A0A3C0QZQ2-F1
#
_cell.length_a   1.000
_cell.length_b   1.000
_cell.length_c   1.000
_cell.angle_alpha   90.00
_cell.angle_beta   90.00
_cell.angle_gamma   90.00
#
_symmetry.space_group_name_H-M   'P 1'
#
loop_
_entity.id
_entity.type
_entity.pdbx_description
1 polymer ?
#
loop_
_entity_poly.entity_id
_entity_poly.type
_entity_poly.pdbx_seq_one_letter_code
_entity_poly.pdbx_strand_id
1 'polypeptide(L)'
;MEGISCIEAISCGLVPVISDSPQSATNAFALTKNNLFDHKHPLDLAHKIDFWIENPELKAKASIKYIEYSKRFAIAGAIDKMEGMFNDVIAKKKK
;
A
#
# COMPACT_ATOMS: atom_id res chain seq x y z
N MET A 1 -4.17 12.39 -7.09
CA MET A 1 -2.99 12.31 -6.21
C MET A 1 -3.46 11.70 -4.89
N GLU A 2 -3.54 10.36 -4.82
CA GLU A 2 -3.98 9.63 -3.60
C GLU A 2 -2.96 8.57 -3.16
N GLY A 3 -2.22 7.99 -4.11
CA GLY A 3 -1.27 6.91 -3.81
C GLY A 3 -0.12 7.32 -2.89
N ILE A 4 0.43 8.53 -3.03
CA ILE A 4 1.52 9.01 -2.15
C ILE A 4 1.02 9.18 -0.72
N SER A 5 -0.14 9.83 -0.52
CA SER A 5 -0.74 9.99 0.81
C SER A 5 -1.10 8.65 1.46
N CYS A 6 -1.53 7.68 0.66
CA CYS A 6 -1.74 6.31 1.16
C CYS A 6 -0.43 5.68 1.63
N ILE A 7 0.66 5.84 0.87
CA ILE A 7 2.00 5.33 1.22
C ILE A 7 2.52 6.00 2.51
N GLU A 8 2.33 7.30 2.68
CA GLU A 8 2.70 8.01 3.91
C GLU A 8 1.93 7.47 5.12
N ALA A 9 0.61 7.28 4.98
CA ALA A 9 -0.23 6.76 6.05
C ALA A 9 0.21 5.34 6.49
N ILE A 10 0.42 4.42 5.54
CA ILE A 10 0.85 3.05 5.87
C ILE A 10 2.27 3.01 6.44
N SER A 11 3.14 3.95 6.03
CA SER A 11 4.50 4.06 6.58
C SER A 11 4.52 4.49 8.04
N CYS A 12 3.49 5.24 8.47
CA CYS A 12 3.26 5.58 9.87
C CYS A 12 2.54 4.46 10.66
N GLY A 13 2.26 3.31 10.04
CA GLY A 13 1.58 2.19 10.67
C GLY A 13 0.05 2.31 10.71
N LEU A 14 -0.55 3.21 9.92
CA LEU A 14 -2.01 3.22 9.79
C LEU A 14 -2.49 2.01 8.98
N VAL A 15 -3.63 1.46 9.39
CA VAL A 15 -4.32 0.36 8.69
C VAL A 15 -5.41 0.98 7.81
N PRO A 16 -5.25 0.99 6.47
CA PRO A 16 -6.14 1.70 5.58
C PRO A 16 -7.40 0.88 5.25
N VAL A 17 -8.50 1.58 4.97
CA VAL A 17 -9.70 1.02 4.34
C VAL A 17 -9.89 1.76 3.02
N ILE A 18 -9.77 1.05 1.91
CA ILE A 18 -9.57 1.60 0.57
C ILE A 18 -10.74 1.22 -0.33
N SER A 19 -11.20 2.15 -1.17
CA SER A 19 -12.28 1.85 -2.12
C SER A 19 -11.77 0.89 -3.20
N ASP A 20 -12.49 -0.21 -3.41
CA ASP A 20 -12.25 -1.11 -4.54
C ASP A 20 -12.92 -0.56 -5.80
N SER A 21 -12.30 0.47 -6.37
CA SER A 21 -12.74 1.10 -7.61
C SER A 21 -11.77 0.77 -8.73
N PRO A 22 -12.26 0.40 -9.94
CA PRO A 22 -11.40 0.20 -11.10
C PRO A 22 -10.68 1.49 -11.54
N GLN A 23 -11.13 2.66 -11.06
CA GLN A 23 -10.51 3.96 -11.34
C GLN A 23 -9.41 4.32 -10.33
N SER A 24 -9.24 3.53 -9.26
CA SER A 24 -8.26 3.82 -8.22
C SER A 24 -7.15 2.78 -8.22
N ALA A 25 -5.91 3.24 -8.43
CA ALA A 25 -4.73 2.40 -8.26
C ALA A 25 -4.41 2.11 -6.77
N THR A 26 -5.06 2.79 -5.82
CA THR A 26 -4.75 2.62 -4.39
C THR A 26 -5.29 1.31 -3.82
N ASN A 27 -6.24 0.64 -4.50
CA ASN A 27 -6.72 -0.68 -4.11
C ASN A 27 -5.59 -1.74 -4.08
N ALA A 28 -4.55 -1.56 -4.90
CA ALA A 28 -3.34 -2.40 -4.90
C ALA A 28 -2.53 -2.31 -3.58
N PHE A 29 -2.81 -1.32 -2.72
CA PHE A 29 -2.19 -1.23 -1.40
C PHE A 29 -2.94 -2.01 -0.31
N ALA A 30 -4.10 -2.59 -0.60
CA ALA A 30 -4.82 -3.40 0.37
C ALA A 30 -4.14 -4.77 0.58
N LEU A 31 -3.74 -5.08 1.82
CA LEU A 31 -3.13 -6.37 2.15
C LEU A 31 -4.16 -7.48 2.33
N THR A 32 -5.41 -7.12 2.66
CA THR A 32 -6.50 -8.08 2.86
C THR A 32 -7.83 -7.53 2.37
N LYS A 33 -8.85 -8.40 2.25
CA LYS A 33 -10.23 -8.01 1.92
C LYS A 33 -10.87 -7.08 2.96
N ASN A 34 -10.36 -7.04 4.18
CA ASN A 34 -10.86 -6.13 5.21
C ASN A 34 -10.29 -4.71 5.06
N ASN A 35 -9.34 -4.52 4.15
CA ASN A 35 -8.79 -3.21 3.78
C ASN A 35 -9.40 -2.71 2.46
N LEU A 36 -10.33 -3.45 1.86
CA LEU A 36 -11.08 -3.06 0.68
C LEU A 36 -12.56 -2.95 1.02
N PHE A 37 -13.21 -1.90 0.53
CA PHE A 37 -14.66 -1.77 0.57
C PHE A 37 -15.24 -1.52 -0.81
N ASP A 38 -16.45 -1.98 -1.04
CA ASP A 38 -17.13 -1.87 -2.33
C ASP A 38 -17.33 -0.40 -2.73
N HIS A 39 -16.92 -0.06 -3.95
CA HIS A 39 -17.02 1.30 -4.44
C HIS A 39 -18.47 1.81 -4.40
N LYS A 40 -18.67 3.01 -3.81
CA LYS A 40 -19.98 3.64 -3.59
C LYS A 40 -20.91 2.86 -2.64
N HIS A 41 -20.37 1.97 -1.79
CA HIS A 41 -21.14 1.22 -0.80
C HIS A 41 -20.84 1.69 0.65
N PRO A 42 -21.52 2.74 1.16
CA PRO A 42 -21.19 3.33 2.46
C PRO A 42 -21.38 2.38 3.65
N LEU A 43 -22.34 1.45 3.57
CA LEU A 43 -22.53 0.44 4.63
C LEU A 43 -21.37 -0.57 4.69
N ASP A 44 -20.75 -0.90 3.55
CA ASP A 44 -19.62 -1.84 3.55
C ASP A 44 -18.37 -1.14 4.10
N LEU A 45 -18.18 0.14 3.73
CA LEU A 45 -17.17 0.99 4.35
C LEU A 45 -17.31 1.03 5.89
N ALA A 46 -18.52 1.27 6.40
CA ALA A 46 -18.79 1.26 7.84
C ALA A 46 -18.41 -0.10 8.46
N HIS A 47 -18.86 -1.21 7.88
CA HIS A 47 -18.52 -2.55 8.37
C HIS A 47 -17.01 -2.83 8.37
N LYS A 48 -16.25 -2.37 7.35
CA LYS A 48 -14.79 -2.53 7.34
C LYS A 48 -14.12 -1.69 8.43
N ILE A 49 -14.61 -0.48 8.69
CA ILE A 49 -14.11 0.38 9.77
C ILE A 49 -14.39 -0.27 11.12
N ASP A 50 -15.64 -0.70 11.35
CA ASP A 50 -16.09 -1.33 12.58
C ASP A 50 -15.26 -2.60 12.86
N PHE A 51 -15.02 -3.44 11.85
CA PHE A 51 -14.16 -4.61 11.99
C PHE A 51 -12.80 -4.29 12.62
N TRP A 52 -12.12 -3.22 12.17
CA TRP A 52 -10.81 -2.85 12.72
C TRP A 52 -10.89 -2.18 14.09
N ILE A 53 -12.00 -1.51 14.42
CA ILE A 53 -12.25 -0.93 15.75
C ILE A 53 -12.50 -2.04 16.77
N GLU A 54 -13.32 -3.03 16.41
CA GLU A 54 -13.69 -4.16 17.27
C GLU A 54 -12.54 -5.16 17.46
N ASN A 55 -11.55 -5.18 16.56
CA ASN A 55 -10.42 -6.12 16.60
C ASN A 55 -9.06 -5.40 16.75
N PRO A 56 -8.79 -4.74 17.89
CA PRO A 56 -7.58 -3.93 18.08
C PRO A 56 -6.29 -4.75 17.98
N GLU A 57 -6.28 -6.02 18.42
CA GLU A 57 -5.11 -6.89 18.28
C GLU A 57 -4.80 -7.23 16.82
N LEU A 58 -5.84 -7.50 16.01
CA LEU A 58 -5.68 -7.74 14.58
C LEU A 58 -5.19 -6.48 13.89
N LYS A 59 -5.72 -5.31 14.27
CA LYS A 59 -5.28 -4.00 13.77
C LYS A 59 -3.81 -3.74 14.09
N ALA A 60 -3.35 -4.02 15.31
CA ALA A 60 -1.95 -3.88 15.69
C ALA A 60 -1.03 -4.78 14.85
N LYS A 61 -1.43 -6.04 14.63
CA LYS A 61 -0.70 -6.97 13.74
C LYS A 61 -0.68 -6.49 12.29
N ALA A 62 -1.80 -5.95 11.80
CA ALA A 62 -1.89 -5.39 10.45
C ALA A 62 -1.02 -4.14 10.30
N SER A 63 -0.96 -3.27 11.31
CA SER A 63 -0.11 -2.07 11.35
C SER A 63 1.36 -2.43 11.09
N ILE A 64 1.88 -3.43 11.82
CA ILE A 64 3.27 -3.91 11.63
C ILE A 64 3.48 -4.42 10.19
N LYS A 65 2.52 -5.18 9.65
CA LYS A 65 2.59 -5.66 8.25
C LYS A 65 2.59 -4.52 7.24
N TYR A 66 1.83 -3.46 7.50
CA TYR A 66 1.76 -2.28 6.64
C TYR A 66 3.07 -1.47 6.65
N ILE A 67 3.72 -1.34 7.81
CA ILE A 67 5.05 -0.73 7.92
C ILE A 67 6.08 -1.54 7.12
N GLU A 68 6.08 -2.87 7.25
CA GLU A 68 6.99 -3.72 6.46
C GLU A 68 6.67 -3.65 4.96
N TYR A 69 5.39 -3.61 4.60
CA TYR A 69 4.96 -3.44 3.21
C TYR A 69 5.41 -2.09 2.63
N SER A 70 5.34 -1.01 3.42
CA SER A 70 5.67 0.34 2.95
C SER A 70 7.14 0.50 2.58
N LYS A 71 8.05 -0.27 3.20
CA LYS A 71 9.49 -0.28 2.87
C LYS A 71 9.78 -0.58 1.40
N ARG A 72 8.89 -1.29 0.70
CA ARG A 72 9.02 -1.56 -0.75
C ARG A 72 8.95 -0.31 -1.61
N PHE A 73 8.35 0.76 -1.09
CA PHE A 73 8.21 2.05 -1.75
C PHE A 73 9.26 3.06 -1.27
N ALA A 74 10.20 2.66 -0.41
CA ALA A 74 11.28 3.52 0.03
C ALA A 74 12.14 3.95 -1.17
N ILE A 75 12.38 5.25 -1.28
CA ILE A 75 13.09 5.88 -2.40
C ILE A 75 14.49 5.27 -2.58
N ALA A 76 15.18 4.92 -1.49
CA ALA A 76 16.50 4.29 -1.55
C ALA A 76 16.50 3.03 -2.44
N GLY A 77 15.54 2.12 -2.25
CA GLY A 77 15.43 0.91 -3.08
C GLY A 77 14.98 1.17 -4.51
N ALA A 78 14.35 2.32 -4.79
CA ALA A 78 14.01 2.72 -6.15
C ALA A 78 15.24 3.24 -6.91
N ILE A 79 16.15 3.96 -6.22
CA ILE A 79 17.41 4.44 -6.77
C ILE A 79 18.32 3.27 -7.15
N ASP A 80 18.49 2.27 -6.28
CA ASP A 80 19.31 1.08 -6.58
C ASP A 80 18.85 0.35 -7.84
N LYS A 81 17.53 0.19 -8.02
CA LYS A 81 16.96 -0.44 -9.22
C LYS A 81 17.18 0.41 -10.48
N MET A 82 17.10 1.73 -10.34
CA MET A 82 17.35 2.66 -11.44
C MET A 82 18.82 2.62 -11.87
N GLU A 83 19.76 2.63 -10.92
CA GLU A 83 21.19 2.46 -11.19
C GLU A 83 21.49 1.12 -11.86
N GLY A 84 20.88 0.02 -11.38
CA GLY A 84 20.99 -1.30 -12.01
C GLY A 84 20.55 -1.28 -13.47
N MET A 85 19.40 -0.68 -13.77
CA MET A 85 18.91 -0.53 -15.15
C MET A 85 19.88 0.26 -16.03
N PHE A 86 20.43 1.37 -15.54
CA PHE A 86 21.42 2.16 -16.30
C PHE A 86 22.71 1.37 -16.54
N ASN A 87 23.21 0.67 -15.53
CA ASN A 87 24.41 -0.17 -15.65
C ASN A 87 24.21 -1.31 -16.66
N ASP A 88 23.04 -1.96 -16.67
CA ASP A 88 22.70 -3.00 -17.65
C ASP A 88 22.68 -2.48 -19.09
N VAL A 89 22.12 -1.28 -19.31
CA VAL A 89 22.11 -0.63 -20.63
C VAL A 89 23.52 -0.28 -21.08
N ILE A 90 24.35 0.26 -20.18
CA ILE A 90 25.76 0.59 -20.47
C ILE A 90 26.55 -0.68 -20.80
N ALA A 91 26.36 -1.76 -20.03
CA ALA A 91 27.02 -3.04 -20.27
C ALA A 91 26.62 -3.66 -21.61
N LYS A 92 25.34 -3.56 -22.01
CA LYS A 92 24.85 -4.02 -23.31
C LYS A 92 25.38 -3.21 -24.49
N LYS A 93 25.68 -1.92 -24.31
CA LYS A 93 26.28 -1.07 -25.36
C LYS A 93 27.79 -1.25 -25.55
N LYS A 94 28.49 -1.89 -24.60
CA LYS A 94 29.93 -2.18 -24.69
C LYS A 94 30.25 -3.54 -25.34
N LYS A 95 29.24 -4.37 -25.62
CA LYS A 95 29.32 -5.57 -26.47
C LYS A 95 28.96 -5.23 -27.91
#